data_AF-A0A252DSI9-F1
#
_entry.id   AF-A0A252DSI9-F1
#
_cell.length_a   1.000
_cell.length_b   1.000
_cell.length_c   1.000
_cell.angle_alpha   90.00
_cell.angle_beta   90.00
_cell.angle_gamma   90.00
#
_symmetry.space_group_name_H-M   'P 1'
#
loop_
_entity.id
_entity.type
_entity.pdbx_description
1 polymer ?
#
loop_
_entity_poly.entity_id
_entity_poly.type
_entity_poly.pdbx_seq_one_letter_code
_entity_poly.pdbx_strand_id
1 'polypeptide(L)' 'MATPLKIDEALLQEALALDDHTTIDALVETALREYIQRRKRLKVLDLFGTIDYDEDYDYKHQRQQT' A
#
# COMPACT_ATOMS: atom_id res chain seq x y z
N MET A 1 7.10 5.89 -20.04
CA MET A 1 6.71 7.09 -20.83
C MET A 1 6.38 8.19 -19.85
N ALA A 2 7.09 9.31 -19.91
CA ALA A 2 6.88 10.42 -18.98
C ALA A 2 5.71 11.28 -19.47
N THR A 3 4.66 11.41 -18.67
CA THR A 3 3.58 12.36 -18.90
C THR A 3 3.91 13.62 -18.10
N PRO A 4 3.91 14.83 -18.67
CA PRO A 4 4.19 16.04 -17.91
C PRO A 4 3.07 16.25 -16.88
N LEU A 5 3.37 15.95 -15.62
CA LEU A 5 2.50 16.24 -14.48
C LEU A 5 2.93 17.56 -13.86
N LYS A 6 1.95 18.44 -13.59
CA LYS A 6 2.17 19.56 -12.68
C LYS A 6 2.03 19.06 -11.25
N ILE A 7 3.14 19.04 -10.53
CA ILE A 7 3.22 18.69 -9.11
C ILE A 7 3.63 19.96 -8.35
N ASP A 8 3.10 20.14 -7.14
CA ASP A 8 3.50 21.23 -6.26
C ASP A 8 4.96 21.07 -5.85
N GLU A 9 5.77 22.12 -6.03
CA GLU A 9 7.19 22.11 -5.67
C GLU A 9 7.40 21.93 -4.16
N ALA A 10 6.54 22.49 -3.31
CA ALA A 10 6.66 22.35 -1.86
C ALA A 10 6.45 20.89 -1.44
N LEU A 11 5.46 20.22 -2.03
CA LEU A 11 5.17 18.80 -1.79
C LEU A 11 6.33 17.92 -2.24
N LEU A 12 6.94 18.24 -3.39
CA LEU A 12 8.07 17.50 -3.91
C LEU A 12 9.31 17.67 -3.03
N GLN A 13 9.58 18.88 -2.54
CA GLN A 13 10.70 19.16 -1.63
C GLN A 13 10.52 18.44 -0.30
N GLU A 14 9.31 18.43 0.26
CA GLU A 14 9.02 17.69 1.49
C GLU A 14 9.23 16.18 1.30
N ALA A 15 8.74 15.63 0.19
CA ALA A 15 8.92 14.21 -0.11
C ALA A 15 10.39 13.83 -0.39
N LEU A 16 11.15 14.69 -1.07
CA LEU A 16 12.59 14.52 -1.27
C LEU A 16 13.38 14.67 0.04
N ALA A 17 12.93 15.50 0.98
CA ALA A 17 13.59 15.63 2.29
C ALA A 17 13.41 14.39 3.18
N LEU A 18 12.39 13.57 2.90
CA LEU A 18 12.14 12.31 3.61
C LEU A 18 12.98 11.14 3.06
N ASP A 19 13.49 11.26 1.83
CA ASP A 19 14.22 10.21 1.12
C ASP A 19 15.64 10.69 0.79
N ASP A 20 16.66 10.15 1.45
CA ASP A 20 18.03 10.65 1.37
C ASP A 20 18.58 10.75 -0.07
N HIS A 21 18.26 9.82 -0.97
CA HIS A 21 18.86 9.74 -2.32
C HIS A 21 17.92 9.20 -3.42
N THR A 22 16.73 9.76 -3.55
CA THR A 22 15.75 9.30 -4.56
C THR A 22 15.61 10.31 -5.72
N THR A 23 15.60 9.81 -6.97
CA THR A 23 15.30 10.64 -8.14
C THR A 23 13.80 10.98 -8.17
N ILE A 24 13.43 12.13 -8.77
CA ILE A 24 12.01 12.54 -8.86
C ILE A 24 11.14 11.43 -9.48
N ASP A 25 11.64 10.76 -10.52
CA ASP A 25 10.93 9.66 -11.17
C ASP A 25 10.70 8.46 -10.22
N ALA A 26 11.72 8.06 -9.47
CA ALA A 26 11.63 6.96 -8.52
C ALA A 26 10.72 7.30 -7.32
N LEU A 27 10.75 8.56 -6.88
CA LEU A 27 9.87 9.07 -5.83
C LEU A 27 8.41 9.02 -6.27
N VAL A 28 8.12 9.51 -7.49
CA VAL A 28 6.76 9.51 -8.06
C VAL A 28 6.27 8.07 -8.28
N GLU A 29 7.11 7.17 -8.78
CA GLU A 29 6.74 5.77 -8.95
C GLU A 29 6.42 5.10 -7.61
N THR A 30 7.27 5.32 -6.60
CA THR A 30 7.06 4.79 -5.25
C THR A 30 5.77 5.32 -4.64
N ALA A 31 5.54 6.64 -4.70
CA ALA A 31 4.32 7.26 -4.19
C ALA A 31 3.05 6.70 -4.86
N LEU A 32 3.08 6.46 -6.18
CA LEU A 32 1.95 5.85 -6.89
C LEU A 32 1.72 4.40 -6.46
N ARG A 33 2.79 3.61 -6.28
CA ARG A 33 2.70 2.22 -5.80
C ARG A 33 2.06 2.18 -4.41
N GLU A 34 2.52 3.02 -3.49
CA GLU A 34 1.97 3.11 -2.14
C GLU A 34 0.52 3.58 -2.14
N TYR A 35 0.18 4.58 -2.95
CA TYR A 35 -1.18 5.07 -3.11
C TYR A 35 -2.14 3.96 -3.58
N ILE A 36 -1.73 3.20 -4.61
CA ILE A 36 -2.49 2.06 -5.11
C ILE A 36 -2.62 0.98 -4.03
N GLN A 37 -1.53 0.65 -3.34
CA GLN A 37 -1.55 -0.35 -2.27
C GLN A 37 -2.49 0.07 -1.12
N ARG A 38 -2.43 1.34 -0.69
CA ARG A 38 -3.32 1.89 0.34
C ARG A 38 -4.79 1.75 -0.07
N ARG A 39 -5.12 2.07 -1.32
CA ARG A 39 -6.48 1.91 -1.84
C ARG A 39 -6.91 0.44 -1.97
N LYS A 40 -6.01 -0.45 -2.40
CA LYS A 40 -6.28 -1.89 -2.44
C LYS A 40 -6.51 -2.46 -1.04
N ARG A 41 -5.75 -2.00 -0.04
CA ARG A 41 -5.92 -2.42 1.35
C ARG A 41 -7.28 -2.01 1.90
N LEU A 42 -7.80 -0.84 1.52
CA LEU A 42 -9.16 -0.44 1.90
C LEU A 42 -10.24 -1.38 1.33
N LYS A 43 -10.01 -2.02 0.18
CA LYS A 43 -10.94 -3.03 -0.35
C LYS A 43 -11.02 -4.31 0.49
N VAL A 44 -10.09 -4.53 1.42
CA VAL A 44 -10.23 -5.61 2.41
C VAL A 44 -11.48 -5.39 3.27
N LEU A 45 -11.90 -4.14 3.48
CA LEU A 45 -13.16 -3.83 4.16
C LEU A 45 -14.37 -4.35 3.38
N ASP A 46 -14.30 -4.39 2.05
CA ASP A 46 -15.38 -4.94 1.21
C ASP A 46 -15.54 -6.45 1.39
N LEU A 47 -14.51 -7.14 1.91
CA LEU A 47 -14.54 -8.58 2.20
C LEU A 47 -15.11 -8.89 3.59
N PHE A 48 -15.28 -7.90 4.46
CA PHE A 48 -15.89 -8.12 5.77
C PHE A 48 -17.37 -8.50 5.62
N GLY A 49 -17.75 -9.66 6.17
CA GLY A 49 -19.11 -10.19 6.08
C GLY A 49 -19.42 -10.95 4.78
N THR A 50 -18.47 -11.05 3.84
CA THR A 50 -18.60 -11.91 2.65
C THR A 50 -17.84 -13.23 2.77
N ILE A 51 -17.01 -13.37 3.81
CA ILE A 51 -16.22 -14.57 4.06
C ILE A 51 -17.07 -15.51 4.91
N ASP A 52 -17.41 -16.66 4.33
CA ASP A 52 -18.04 -17.76 5.05
C ASP A 52 -16.95 -18.57 5.75
N TYR A 53 -17.03 -18.66 7.07
CA TYR A 53 -16.05 -19.38 7.87
C TYR A 53 -16.59 -20.78 8.15
N ASP A 54 -15.77 -21.79 7.93
CA ASP A 54 -16.10 -23.16 8.30
C ASP A 54 -16.18 -23.26 9.83
N GLU A 55 -17.34 -23.67 10.35
CA GLU A 55 -17.64 -23.75 11.78
C GLU A 55 -16.71 -24.74 12.50
N ASP A 56 -16.23 -25.76 11.80
CA ASP A 56 -15.38 -26.82 12.35
C ASP A 56 -13.88 -26.48 12.24
N TYR A 57 -13.51 -25.29 11.76
CA TYR A 57 -12.12 -24.89 11.56
C TYR A 57 -11.41 -24.52 12.88
N ASP A 58 -10.61 -25.45 13.42
CA ASP A 58 -9.77 -25.19 14.59
C ASP A 58 -8.40 -24.58 14.21
N TYR A 59 -8.36 -23.25 14.16
CA TYR A 59 -7.14 -22.46 13.93
C TYR A 59 -6.05 -22.66 15.01
N LYS A 60 -6.34 -23.28 16.17
CA LYS A 60 -5.35 -23.52 17.23
C LYS A 60 -4.43 -24.70 16.94
N HIS A 61 -4.84 -25.65 16.09
CA HIS A 61 -3.97 -26.76 15.66
C HIS A 61 -2.67 -26.25 15.04
N GLN A 62 -2.75 -25.19 14.24
CA GLN A 62 -1.58 -24.61 13.55
C GLN A 62 -0.61 -23.93 14.53
N ARG A 63 -1.14 -23.42 15.65
CA ARG A 63 -0.38 -22.71 16.70
C ARG A 63 0.39 -23.65 17.64
N GLN A 64 -0.02 -24.92 17.72
CA GLN A 64 0.63 -25.94 18.55
C GLN A 64 1.77 -26.68 17.81
N GLN A 65 1.91 -26.47 16.50
CA GLN A 65 2.97 -27.07 15.69
C GLN A 65 4.24 -26.20 15.58
N THR A 66 4.30 -25.06 16.28
CA THR A 66 5.48 -24.18 16.35
C THR A 66 6.09 -24.23 17.73
#